data_AF-X8DSX9-F1
#
_entry.id   AF-X8DSX9-F1
#
_cell.length_a   1.000
_cell.length_b   1.000
_cell.length_c   1.000
_cell.angle_alpha   90.00
_cell.angle_beta   90.00
_cell.angle_gamma   90.00
#
_symmetry.space_group_name_H-M   'P 1'
#
loop_
_entity.id
_entity.type
_entity.pdbx_description
1 polymer ?
#
loop_
_entity_poly.entity_id
_entity_poly.type
_entity_poly.pdbx_seq_one_letter_code
_entity_poly.pdbx_strand_id
1 'polypeptide(L)'
;MNRESAVKLLRIVRIVLVVGLLLGLVLSFFTDLHLSRFAVFAITAVVMAFVVADSFVKHPSEKSRKKLYIQLGIGVLIFVAVWALAALSIRSIFAGGLTSSVDQQETEQTSFSSIAGQFPSGTKTINPDFPAGTCVNLHGSRTNAQIDKAGCGSPENNFIVVQQVQKPTECVGDVDQKYYTNTAGRGEWTVCMDYYWIQGSCLSMNGFEIKRVKCDDSTKPSREKPVRLALNSTSISSCPSGGYAHPVRRFVICTQTQT
;
A
#
# COMPACT_ATOMS: atom_id res chain seq x y z
N MET A 1 -12.82 28.94 -42.45
CA MET A 1 -11.66 28.02 -42.57
C MET A 1 -11.83 27.22 -43.85
N ASN A 2 -10.91 27.32 -44.81
CA ASN A 2 -11.02 26.57 -46.07
C ASN A 2 -10.85 25.06 -45.83
N ARG A 3 -11.59 24.24 -46.58
CA ARG A 3 -11.58 22.77 -46.47
C ARG A 3 -10.18 22.18 -46.52
N GLU A 4 -9.29 22.77 -47.32
CA GLU A 4 -7.89 22.36 -47.43
C GLU A 4 -7.09 22.63 -46.14
N SER A 5 -7.32 23.78 -45.50
CA SER A 5 -6.73 24.13 -44.20
C SER A 5 -7.24 23.22 -43.09
N ALA A 6 -8.53 22.86 -43.11
CA ALA A 6 -9.12 21.93 -42.15
C ALA A 6 -8.50 20.52 -42.26
N VAL A 7 -8.27 20.03 -43.49
CA VAL A 7 -7.65 18.72 -43.73
C VAL A 7 -6.18 18.70 -43.32
N LYS A 8 -5.44 19.80 -43.54
CA LYS A 8 -4.04 19.94 -43.08
C LYS A 8 -3.97 19.95 -41.55
N LEU A 9 -4.87 20.69 -40.88
CA LEU A 9 -4.95 20.75 -39.42
C LEU A 9 -5.26 19.37 -38.81
N LEU A 10 -6.25 18.65 -39.35
CA LEU A 10 -6.60 17.29 -38.93
C LEU A 10 -5.44 16.30 -39.05
N ARG A 11 -4.61 16.43 -40.10
CA ARG A 11 -3.41 15.59 -40.29
C ARG A 11 -2.36 15.85 -39.21
N ILE A 12 -2.12 17.11 -38.87
CA ILE A 12 -1.16 17.51 -37.83
C ILE A 12 -1.65 17.01 -36.46
N VAL A 13 -2.92 17.23 -36.13
CA VAL A 13 -3.55 16.76 -34.88
C VAL A 13 -3.41 15.24 -34.75
N ARG A 14 -3.65 14.48 -35.82
CA ARG A 14 -3.48 13.03 -35.83
C ARG A 14 -2.05 12.59 -35.51
N ILE A 15 -1.05 13.23 -36.10
CA ILE A 15 0.36 12.91 -35.85
C ILE A 15 0.72 13.20 -34.39
N VAL A 16 0.31 14.36 -33.87
CA VAL A 16 0.56 14.76 -32.48
C VAL A 16 -0.07 13.78 -31.49
N LEU A 17 -1.32 13.35 -31.74
CA LEU A 17 -2.02 12.39 -30.87
C LEU A 17 -1.35 11.01 -30.86
N VAL A 18 -0.93 10.50 -32.02
CA VAL A 18 -0.26 9.19 -32.12
C VAL A 18 1.12 9.23 -31.47
N VAL A 19 1.89 10.28 -31.72
CA VAL A 19 3.23 10.46 -31.12
C VAL A 19 3.13 10.64 -29.61
N GLY A 20 2.17 11.45 -29.13
CA GLY A 20 1.91 11.63 -27.71
C GLY A 20 1.51 10.33 -26.99
N LEU A 21 0.69 9.50 -27.64
CA LEU A 21 0.32 8.18 -27.13
C LEU A 21 1.54 7.25 -26.99
N LEU A 22 2.39 7.20 -28.02
CA LEU A 22 3.60 6.38 -28.00
C LEU A 22 4.58 6.84 -26.91
N LEU A 23 4.81 8.14 -26.78
CA LEU A 23 5.63 8.72 -25.72
C LEU A 23 5.06 8.43 -24.32
N GLY A 24 3.74 8.56 -24.14
CA GLY A 24 3.08 8.25 -22.87
C GLY A 24 3.20 6.77 -22.48
N LEU A 25 3.06 5.86 -23.45
CA LEU A 25 3.26 4.41 -23.23
C LEU A 25 4.70 4.10 -22.85
N VAL A 26 5.68 4.67 -23.56
CA VAL A 26 7.10 4.52 -23.25
C VAL A 26 7.39 5.04 -21.84
N LEU A 27 6.97 6.27 -21.51
CA LEU A 27 7.19 6.82 -20.18
C LEU A 27 6.53 5.99 -19.07
N SER A 28 5.33 5.44 -19.30
CA SER A 28 4.67 4.56 -18.33
C SER A 28 5.40 3.22 -18.11
N PHE A 29 6.22 2.80 -19.07
CA PHE A 29 7.00 1.56 -18.97
C PHE A 29 8.36 1.79 -18.28
N PHE A 30 8.92 3.01 -18.38
CA PHE A 30 10.26 3.33 -17.88
C PHE A 30 10.29 4.21 -16.63
N THR A 31 9.14 4.74 -16.18
CA THR A 31 9.06 5.59 -14.99
C THR A 31 7.98 5.09 -14.03
N ASP A 32 8.22 5.19 -12.72
CA ASP A 32 7.24 4.90 -11.64
C ASP A 32 6.08 5.92 -11.59
N LEU A 33 5.75 6.57 -12.72
CA LEU A 33 4.54 7.35 -12.83
C LEU A 33 3.35 6.40 -12.78
N HIS A 34 2.65 6.38 -11.65
CA HIS A 34 1.32 5.81 -11.50
C HIS A 34 0.28 6.62 -12.30
N LEU A 35 0.45 6.73 -13.62
CA LEU A 35 -0.64 7.11 -14.49
C LEU A 35 -1.71 6.03 -14.34
N SER A 36 -2.84 6.38 -13.72
CA SER A 36 -3.95 5.46 -13.47
C SER A 36 -4.19 4.63 -14.74
N ARG A 37 -4.24 3.30 -14.61
CA ARG A 37 -4.40 2.39 -15.75
C ARG A 37 -5.61 2.77 -16.62
N PHE A 38 -6.66 3.33 -16.00
CA PHE A 38 -7.82 3.91 -16.68
C PHE A 38 -7.49 5.07 -17.62
N ALA A 39 -6.53 5.93 -17.28
CA ALA A 39 -6.10 7.04 -18.13
C ALA A 39 -5.45 6.54 -19.42
N VAL A 40 -4.62 5.50 -19.35
CA VAL A 40 -4.00 4.90 -20.55
C VAL A 40 -5.06 4.26 -21.44
N PHE A 41 -6.04 3.56 -20.86
CA PHE A 41 -7.18 3.00 -21.60
C PHE A 41 -8.08 4.08 -22.24
N ALA A 42 -8.34 5.18 -21.55
CA ALA A 42 -9.14 6.28 -22.08
C ALA A 42 -8.43 6.98 -23.24
N ILE A 43 -7.13 7.26 -23.12
CA ILE A 43 -6.35 7.94 -24.16
C ILE A 43 -6.24 7.05 -25.41
N THR A 44 -5.97 5.75 -25.26
CA THR A 44 -5.92 4.81 -26.39
C THR A 44 -7.25 4.73 -27.13
N ALA A 45 -8.38 4.64 -26.41
CA ALA A 45 -9.72 4.59 -27.00
C ALA A 45 -10.06 5.87 -27.79
N VAL A 46 -9.72 7.05 -27.26
CA VAL A 46 -9.96 8.34 -27.91
C VAL A 46 -9.15 8.47 -29.21
N VAL A 47 -7.88 8.06 -29.20
CA VAL A 47 -7.04 8.10 -30.41
C VAL A 47 -7.59 7.14 -31.49
N MET A 48 -8.04 5.95 -31.10
CA MET A 48 -8.68 5.00 -32.02
C MET A 48 -9.97 5.55 -32.63
N ALA A 49 -10.87 6.10 -31.80
CA ALA A 49 -12.11 6.71 -32.27
C ALA A 49 -11.84 7.85 -33.26
N PHE A 50 -10.84 8.68 -32.99
CA PHE A 50 -10.46 9.79 -33.86
C PHE A 50 -9.88 9.32 -35.21
N VAL A 51 -9.04 8.28 -35.20
CA VAL A 51 -8.49 7.69 -36.44
C VAL A 51 -9.60 7.07 -37.29
N VAL A 52 -10.55 6.38 -36.67
CA VAL A 52 -11.72 5.81 -37.36
C VAL A 52 -12.56 6.93 -37.97
N ALA A 53 -12.86 7.99 -37.21
CA ALA A 53 -13.63 9.13 -37.69
C ALA A 53 -12.95 9.86 -38.87
N ASP A 54 -11.64 10.16 -38.80
CA ASP A 54 -10.88 10.78 -39.91
C ASP A 54 -10.89 9.89 -41.17
N SER A 55 -10.92 8.57 -40.99
CA SER A 55 -10.97 7.61 -42.10
C SER A 55 -12.33 7.60 -42.82
N PHE A 56 -13.43 7.81 -42.09
CA PHE A 56 -14.77 7.92 -42.67
C PHE A 56 -15.03 9.25 -43.37
N VAL A 57 -14.48 10.36 -42.84
CA VAL A 57 -14.69 11.70 -43.40
C VAL A 57 -14.02 11.88 -44.78
N LYS A 58 -13.00 11.07 -45.11
CA LYS A 58 -12.14 11.32 -46.28
C LYS A 58 -12.56 10.73 -47.62
N HIS A 59 -13.59 9.89 -47.75
CA HIS A 59 -13.79 9.18 -49.03
C HIS A 59 -15.25 8.85 -49.45
N PRO A 60 -15.71 9.33 -50.63
CA PRO A 60 -17.00 8.95 -51.22
C PRO A 60 -16.91 7.98 -52.43
N SER A 61 -15.77 7.35 -52.72
CA SER A 61 -15.59 6.50 -53.94
C SER A 61 -15.50 4.99 -53.64
N GLU A 62 -16.23 4.19 -54.40
CA GLU A 62 -16.37 2.73 -54.27
C GLU A 62 -15.02 1.98 -54.36
N LYS A 63 -14.06 2.48 -55.15
CA LYS A 63 -12.71 1.91 -55.29
C LYS A 63 -11.84 2.15 -54.04
N SER A 64 -12.12 3.19 -53.25
CA SER A 64 -11.38 3.48 -52.02
C SER A 64 -11.94 2.77 -50.78
N ARG A 65 -13.15 2.21 -50.85
CA ARG A 65 -13.72 1.37 -49.77
C ARG A 65 -12.87 0.12 -49.51
N LYS A 66 -12.39 -0.56 -50.55
CA LYS A 66 -11.49 -1.72 -50.38
C LYS A 66 -10.19 -1.33 -49.66
N LYS A 67 -9.62 -0.15 -49.98
CA LYS A 67 -8.44 0.40 -49.30
C LYS A 67 -8.74 0.77 -47.84
N LEU A 68 -9.94 1.30 -47.56
CA LEU A 68 -10.42 1.61 -46.22
C LEU A 68 -10.59 0.35 -45.36
N TYR A 69 -11.20 -0.72 -45.90
CA TYR A 69 -11.35 -2.00 -45.19
C TYR A 69 -10.01 -2.66 -44.89
N ILE A 70 -9.03 -2.58 -45.80
CA ILE A 70 -7.67 -3.07 -45.55
C ILE A 70 -7.00 -2.24 -44.44
N GLN A 71 -7.13 -0.91 -44.45
CA GLN A 71 -6.56 -0.07 -43.38
C GLN A 71 -7.23 -0.28 -42.02
N LEU A 72 -8.56 -0.45 -41.99
CA LEU A 72 -9.30 -0.81 -40.78
C LEU A 72 -8.88 -2.20 -40.27
N GLY A 73 -8.72 -3.17 -41.16
CA GLY A 73 -8.24 -4.51 -40.81
C GLY A 73 -6.84 -4.50 -40.19
N ILE A 74 -5.91 -3.71 -40.76
CA ILE A 74 -4.56 -3.52 -40.18
C ILE A 74 -4.65 -2.83 -38.82
N GLY A 75 -5.49 -1.80 -38.66
CA GLY A 75 -5.70 -1.11 -37.39
C GLY A 75 -6.24 -2.04 -36.29
N VAL A 76 -7.21 -2.90 -36.63
CA VAL A 76 -7.76 -3.91 -35.73
C VAL A 76 -6.70 -4.96 -35.38
N LEU A 77 -5.90 -5.43 -36.35
CA LEU A 77 -4.81 -6.38 -36.07
C LEU A 77 -3.75 -5.80 -35.14
N ILE A 78 -3.34 -4.54 -35.34
CA ILE A 78 -2.40 -3.86 -34.44
C ILE A 78 -3.02 -3.71 -33.06
N PHE A 79 -4.30 -3.34 -32.97
CA PHE A 79 -5.00 -3.24 -31.69
C PHE A 79 -5.05 -4.59 -30.97
N VAL A 80 -5.42 -5.67 -31.66
CA VAL A 80 -5.43 -7.02 -31.11
C VAL A 80 -4.02 -7.46 -30.69
N ALA A 81 -2.98 -7.13 -31.45
CA ALA A 81 -1.60 -7.46 -31.10
C ALA A 81 -1.12 -6.69 -29.87
N VAL A 82 -1.41 -5.38 -29.77
CA VAL A 82 -1.11 -4.55 -28.59
C VAL A 82 -1.89 -5.04 -27.38
N TRP A 83 -3.15 -5.42 -27.53
CA TRP A 83 -3.97 -6.02 -26.47
C TRP A 83 -3.48 -7.41 -26.07
N ALA A 84 -3.03 -8.23 -27.01
CA ALA A 84 -2.45 -9.54 -26.72
C ALA A 84 -1.12 -9.41 -25.97
N LEU A 85 -0.26 -8.46 -26.36
CA LEU A 85 1.00 -8.17 -25.66
C LEU A 85 0.75 -7.56 -24.28
N ALA A 86 -0.23 -6.66 -24.13
CA ALA A 86 -0.66 -6.16 -22.83
C ALA A 86 -1.25 -7.28 -21.96
N ALA A 87 -2.10 -8.15 -22.52
CA ALA A 87 -2.65 -9.30 -21.81
C ALA A 87 -1.57 -10.34 -21.45
N LEU A 88 -0.54 -10.52 -22.28
CA LEU A 88 0.61 -11.37 -21.99
C LEU A 88 1.50 -10.78 -20.89
N SER A 89 1.66 -9.44 -20.85
CA SER A 89 2.28 -8.76 -19.72
C SER A 89 1.46 -8.84 -18.42
N ILE A 90 0.16 -9.15 -18.51
CA ILE A 90 -0.72 -9.45 -17.38
C ILE A 90 -0.69 -10.95 -17.01
N ARG A 91 -0.41 -11.86 -17.96
CA ARG A 91 -0.36 -13.32 -17.70
C ARG A 91 0.85 -13.76 -16.87
N SER A 92 1.92 -12.97 -16.82
CA SER A 92 3.02 -13.19 -15.86
C SER A 92 2.65 -12.88 -14.40
N ILE A 93 1.42 -12.42 -14.11
CA ILE A 93 0.94 -12.19 -12.74
C ILE A 93 0.09 -13.37 -12.21
N PHE A 94 -0.42 -14.26 -13.08
CA PHE A 94 -1.26 -15.39 -12.67
C PHE A 94 -0.64 -16.78 -12.89
N ALA A 95 0.60 -16.86 -13.36
CA ALA A 95 1.41 -18.07 -13.24
C ALA A 95 2.06 -18.08 -11.86
N GLY A 96 1.28 -18.48 -10.85
CA GLY A 96 1.77 -18.90 -9.53
C GLY A 96 2.98 -18.12 -9.02
N GLY A 97 2.82 -16.80 -8.83
CA GLY A 97 3.81 -16.03 -8.10
C GLY A 97 4.04 -16.78 -6.79
N LEU A 98 5.25 -17.31 -6.61
CA LEU A 98 5.71 -17.79 -5.31
C LEU A 98 5.30 -16.69 -4.34
N THR A 99 4.32 -16.96 -3.49
CA THR A 99 4.13 -16.18 -2.26
C THR A 99 5.47 -16.31 -1.58
N SER A 100 6.34 -15.33 -1.79
CA SER A 100 7.63 -15.26 -1.15
C SER A 100 7.26 -15.16 0.32
N SER A 101 7.31 -16.27 1.04
CA SER A 101 7.10 -16.27 2.48
C SER A 101 8.47 -16.08 3.11
N VAL A 102 8.51 -15.45 4.28
CA VAL A 102 9.71 -15.53 5.12
C VAL A 102 10.00 -17.01 5.39
N ASP A 103 11.27 -17.39 5.37
CA ASP A 103 11.69 -18.74 5.69
C ASP A 103 11.24 -19.14 7.12
N GLN A 104 10.83 -20.40 7.30
CA GLN A 104 10.31 -20.86 8.59
C GLN A 104 11.39 -20.85 9.68
N GLN A 105 12.64 -21.19 9.34
CA GLN A 105 13.74 -21.19 10.30
C GLN A 105 14.07 -19.76 10.73
N GLU A 106 14.06 -18.80 9.81
CA GLU A 106 14.22 -17.37 10.14
C GLU A 106 13.08 -16.87 11.05
N THR A 107 11.85 -17.34 10.80
CA THR A 107 10.69 -17.02 11.64
C THR A 107 10.87 -17.56 13.05
N GLU A 108 11.34 -18.80 13.21
CA GLU A 108 11.58 -19.46 14.49
C GLU A 108 12.73 -18.83 15.30
N GLN A 109 13.72 -18.27 14.61
CA GLN A 109 14.87 -17.62 15.26
C GLN A 109 14.63 -16.14 15.61
N THR A 110 13.62 -15.51 15.02
CA THR A 110 13.33 -14.10 15.27
C THR A 110 12.75 -13.88 16.67
N SER A 111 13.45 -13.08 17.48
CA SER A 111 12.91 -12.57 18.74
C SER A 111 12.34 -11.16 18.60
N PHE A 112 11.16 -10.93 19.18
CA PHE A 112 10.50 -9.63 19.26
C PHE A 112 10.58 -9.01 20.67
N SER A 113 11.22 -9.70 21.63
CA SER A 113 11.29 -9.24 23.02
C SER A 113 12.25 -8.06 23.23
N SER A 114 13.18 -7.86 22.30
CA SER A 114 14.15 -6.75 22.33
C SER A 114 14.40 -6.29 20.90
N ILE A 115 13.84 -5.14 20.54
CA ILE A 115 13.98 -4.53 19.22
C ILE A 115 14.94 -3.34 19.33
N ALA A 116 16.05 -3.40 18.59
CA ALA A 116 17.02 -2.32 18.57
C ALA A 116 16.37 -1.02 18.06
N GLY A 117 16.52 0.07 18.82
CA GLY A 117 15.95 1.38 18.48
C GLY A 117 14.47 1.56 18.80
N GLN A 118 13.80 0.55 19.39
CA GLN A 118 12.37 0.64 19.74
C GLN A 118 12.07 1.78 20.72
N PHE A 119 12.92 1.98 21.72
CA PHE A 119 12.73 3.02 22.73
C PHE A 119 13.51 4.28 22.34
N PRO A 120 12.84 5.38 21.93
CA PRO A 120 13.52 6.63 21.62
C PRO A 120 14.16 7.23 22.86
N SER A 121 15.27 7.96 22.66
CA SER A 121 15.87 8.77 23.71
C SER A 121 14.95 9.94 24.09
N GLY A 122 15.00 10.36 25.37
CA GLY A 122 14.22 11.52 25.83
C GLY A 122 12.75 11.23 26.19
N THR A 123 12.39 9.96 26.46
CA THR A 123 11.12 9.67 27.14
C THR A 123 11.07 10.38 28.50
N LYS A 124 9.92 10.99 28.81
CA LYS A 124 9.62 11.51 30.16
C LYS A 124 8.90 10.41 30.94
N THR A 125 8.90 10.51 32.26
CA THR A 125 8.00 9.72 33.12
C THR A 125 7.12 10.70 33.91
N ILE A 126 6.05 11.15 33.27
CA ILE A 126 5.02 12.04 33.82
C ILE A 126 4.01 11.24 34.65
N ASN A 127 3.55 10.10 34.12
CA ASN A 127 2.70 9.16 34.85
C ASN A 127 3.51 7.90 35.21
N PRO A 128 3.77 7.63 36.51
CA PRO A 128 4.60 6.52 36.97
C PRO A 128 3.96 5.14 36.76
N ASP A 129 2.67 5.06 36.41
CA ASP A 129 2.01 3.79 36.08
C ASP A 129 2.34 3.30 34.68
N PHE A 130 2.77 4.18 33.78
CA PHE A 130 3.02 3.80 32.38
C PHE A 130 4.39 4.27 31.89
N PRO A 131 5.50 3.93 32.57
CA PRO A 131 6.83 4.20 32.05
C PRO A 131 7.07 3.42 30.75
N ALA A 132 8.07 3.84 29.97
CA ALA A 132 8.54 3.07 28.82
C ALA A 132 8.90 1.63 29.23
N GLY A 133 8.50 0.66 28.42
CA GLY A 133 8.60 -0.77 28.69
C GLY A 133 7.34 -1.39 29.31
N THR A 134 6.37 -0.58 29.72
CA THR A 134 5.12 -1.10 30.31
C THR A 134 4.24 -1.74 29.24
N CYS A 135 3.87 -3.00 29.44
CA CYS A 135 2.84 -3.67 28.65
C CYS A 135 1.46 -3.24 29.11
N VAL A 136 0.60 -2.93 28.15
CA VAL A 136 -0.72 -2.36 28.41
C VAL A 136 -1.80 -3.04 27.59
N ASN A 137 -3.04 -2.84 28.04
CA ASN A 137 -4.25 -3.15 27.32
C ASN A 137 -4.96 -1.82 26.96
N LEU A 138 -4.83 -1.38 25.72
CA LEU A 138 -5.65 -0.28 25.20
C LEU A 138 -6.98 -0.84 24.69
N HIS A 139 -8.08 -0.35 25.23
CA HIS A 139 -9.41 -0.85 24.90
C HIS A 139 -10.45 0.28 24.92
N GLY A 140 -11.72 -0.09 24.68
CA GLY A 140 -12.82 0.87 24.54
C GLY A 140 -12.98 1.32 23.09
N SER A 141 -13.28 2.59 22.89
CA SER A 141 -13.52 3.16 21.56
C SER A 141 -12.59 4.34 21.28
N ARG A 142 -12.53 4.78 20.03
CA ARG A 142 -11.69 5.93 19.63
C ARG A 142 -12.00 7.22 20.42
N THR A 143 -13.24 7.40 20.85
CA THR A 143 -13.70 8.58 21.61
C THR A 143 -13.73 8.36 23.12
N ASN A 144 -13.65 7.11 23.57
CA ASN A 144 -13.63 6.73 24.98
C ASN A 144 -12.65 5.56 25.15
N ALA A 145 -11.38 5.86 24.93
CA ALA A 145 -10.30 4.90 25.07
C ALA A 145 -9.94 4.78 26.56
N GLN A 146 -9.55 3.57 26.97
CA GLN A 146 -9.04 3.28 28.30
C GLN A 146 -7.76 2.47 28.17
N ILE A 147 -6.85 2.69 29.11
CA ILE A 147 -5.55 2.02 29.16
C ILE A 147 -5.34 1.42 30.54
N ASP A 148 -5.08 0.12 30.58
CA ASP A 148 -4.73 -0.61 31.78
C ASP A 148 -3.34 -1.23 31.67
N LYS A 149 -2.67 -1.46 32.79
CA LYS A 149 -1.48 -2.31 32.84
C LYS A 149 -1.89 -3.74 32.49
N ALA A 150 -1.07 -4.41 31.68
CA ALA A 150 -1.24 -5.82 31.36
C ALA A 150 0.08 -6.56 31.57
N GLY A 151 0.01 -7.86 31.88
CA GLY A 151 1.21 -8.69 31.87
C GLY A 151 1.77 -8.79 30.45
N CYS A 152 3.06 -8.55 30.24
CA CYS A 152 3.68 -8.74 28.92
C CYS A 152 3.44 -10.17 28.43
N GLY A 153 2.83 -10.30 27.24
CA GLY A 153 2.45 -11.59 26.66
C GLY A 153 1.24 -12.29 27.26
N SER A 154 0.53 -11.63 28.19
CA SER A 154 -0.82 -12.04 28.55
C SER A 154 -1.79 -11.91 27.37
N PRO A 155 -2.91 -12.67 27.36
CA PRO A 155 -3.99 -12.51 26.38
C PRO A 155 -4.57 -11.09 26.31
N GLU A 156 -4.51 -10.33 27.41
CA GLU A 156 -5.02 -8.97 27.51
C GLU A 156 -4.05 -7.93 26.95
N ASN A 157 -2.76 -8.27 26.81
CA ASN A 157 -1.75 -7.33 26.35
C ASN A 157 -1.74 -7.18 24.82
N ASN A 158 -1.96 -5.96 24.34
CA ASN A 158 -1.94 -5.61 22.92
C ASN A 158 -0.83 -4.60 22.54
N PHE A 159 -0.40 -3.76 23.48
CA PHE A 159 0.62 -2.72 23.22
C PHE A 159 1.73 -2.71 24.27
N ILE A 160 2.87 -2.11 23.91
CA ILE A 160 3.94 -1.73 24.83
C ILE A 160 4.18 -0.22 24.74
N VAL A 161 4.33 0.43 25.89
CA VAL A 161 4.69 1.85 25.95
C VAL A 161 6.15 1.99 25.53
N VAL A 162 6.41 2.73 24.44
CA VAL A 162 7.77 2.98 23.96
C VAL A 162 8.29 4.35 24.38
N GLN A 163 7.38 5.31 24.59
CA GLN A 163 7.70 6.66 25.01
C GLN A 163 6.53 7.24 25.80
N GLN A 164 6.82 8.08 26.77
CA GLN A 164 5.82 8.93 27.41
C GLN A 164 6.25 10.40 27.30
N VAL A 165 5.28 11.24 26.96
CA VAL A 165 5.44 12.67 26.65
C VAL A 165 4.23 13.43 27.19
N GLN A 166 4.26 14.77 27.14
CA GLN A 166 3.12 15.54 27.63
C GLN A 166 2.01 15.58 26.58
N LYS A 167 2.35 15.93 25.33
CA LYS A 167 1.39 16.11 24.23
C LYS A 167 1.57 15.07 23.12
N PRO A 168 0.50 14.65 22.41
CA PRO A 168 0.58 13.63 21.37
C PRO A 168 1.48 13.95 20.18
N THR A 169 1.72 15.24 19.95
CA THR A 169 2.62 15.75 18.91
C THR A 169 4.10 15.53 19.24
N GLU A 170 4.43 15.24 20.49
CA GLU A 170 5.81 15.01 20.96
C GLU A 170 6.23 13.53 20.87
N CYS A 171 5.29 12.62 20.58
CA CYS A 171 5.60 11.22 20.32
C CYS A 171 6.50 11.09 19.09
N VAL A 172 7.43 10.13 19.12
CA VAL A 172 8.15 9.69 17.93
C VAL A 172 7.16 9.37 16.80
N GLY A 173 7.50 9.80 15.58
CA GLY A 173 6.55 9.94 14.48
C GLY A 173 5.97 8.63 13.93
N ASP A 174 6.56 7.48 14.31
CA ASP A 174 6.25 6.16 13.78
C ASP A 174 5.76 5.17 14.84
N VAL A 175 5.17 5.65 15.94
CA VAL A 175 4.45 4.77 16.88
C VAL A 175 3.15 4.26 16.27
N ASP A 176 2.75 3.05 16.64
CA ASP A 176 1.51 2.43 16.14
C ASP A 176 0.26 3.08 16.72
N GLN A 177 0.31 3.51 17.98
CA GLN A 177 -0.84 4.08 18.68
C GLN A 177 -0.43 5.10 19.74
N LYS A 178 -1.35 6.01 20.06
CA LYS A 178 -1.19 7.02 21.11
C LYS A 178 -2.40 7.00 22.03
N TYR A 179 -2.16 7.15 23.33
CA TYR A 179 -3.21 7.42 24.31
C TYR A 179 -2.90 8.73 25.02
N TYR A 180 -3.87 9.63 25.04
CA TYR A 180 -3.76 10.97 25.62
C TYR A 180 -4.83 11.16 26.67
N THR A 181 -4.45 11.77 27.79
CA THR A 181 -5.40 12.28 28.77
C THR A 181 -5.04 13.70 29.15
N ASN A 182 -6.05 14.52 29.36
CA ASN A 182 -5.96 15.88 29.91
C ASN A 182 -7.20 16.14 30.74
N THR A 183 -7.23 15.54 31.93
CA THR A 183 -8.35 15.69 32.86
C THR A 183 -7.85 16.21 34.19
N ALA A 184 -8.67 17.01 34.87
CA ALA A 184 -8.30 17.61 36.16
C ALA A 184 -7.83 16.58 37.20
N GLY A 185 -8.34 15.34 37.13
CA GLY A 185 -7.96 14.25 38.04
C GLY A 185 -6.78 13.38 37.60
N ARG A 186 -6.40 13.35 36.32
CA ARG A 186 -5.30 12.50 35.81
C ARG A 186 -4.11 13.27 35.26
N GLY A 187 -4.19 14.60 35.23
CA GLY A 187 -3.19 15.47 34.62
C GLY A 187 -3.20 15.40 33.09
N GLU A 188 -2.21 16.05 32.49
CA GLU A 188 -1.95 16.02 31.05
C GLU A 188 -0.74 15.14 30.75
N TRP A 189 -0.95 14.04 30.04
CA TRP A 189 0.14 13.17 29.58
C TRP A 189 -0.30 12.32 28.39
N THR A 190 0.68 11.83 27.66
CA THR A 190 0.51 10.93 26.52
C THR A 190 1.46 9.75 26.64
N VAL A 191 0.96 8.54 26.38
CA VAL A 191 1.81 7.38 26.08
C VAL A 191 1.78 7.09 24.59
N CYS A 192 2.96 6.87 24.03
CA CYS A 192 3.21 6.50 22.66
C CYS A 192 3.57 5.01 22.67
N MET A 193 2.89 4.23 21.84
CA MET A 193 2.85 2.78 21.97
C MET A 193 3.09 2.11 20.64
N ASP A 194 3.78 0.97 20.69
CA ASP A 194 3.86 0.03 19.59
C ASP A 194 3.02 -1.20 19.91
N TYR A 195 2.60 -1.92 18.88
CA TYR A 195 2.04 -3.25 19.01
C TYR A 195 3.03 -4.17 19.72
N TYR A 196 2.57 -4.94 20.70
CA TYR A 196 3.43 -5.90 21.37
C TYR A 196 3.45 -7.23 20.61
N TRP A 197 4.45 -7.40 19.77
CA TRP A 197 4.64 -8.60 18.96
C TRP A 197 5.27 -9.73 19.76
N ILE A 198 4.72 -10.94 19.63
CA ILE A 198 5.28 -12.14 20.24
C ILE A 198 5.15 -13.27 19.25
N GLN A 199 6.24 -14.01 19.12
CA GLN A 199 6.30 -15.20 18.29
C GLN A 199 5.21 -16.22 18.69
N GLY A 200 4.62 -16.88 17.70
CA GLY A 200 3.59 -17.90 17.93
C GLY A 200 2.19 -17.37 18.32
N SER A 201 2.04 -16.06 18.52
CA SER A 201 0.73 -15.42 18.75
C SER A 201 0.39 -14.44 17.63
N CYS A 202 -0.89 -14.16 17.45
CA CYS A 202 -1.36 -13.17 16.49
C CYS A 202 -2.00 -11.99 17.19
N LEU A 203 -1.99 -10.85 16.52
CA LEU A 203 -2.85 -9.73 16.86
C LEU A 203 -4.02 -9.71 15.87
N SER A 204 -5.25 -9.84 16.37
CA SER A 204 -6.45 -9.54 15.59
C SER A 204 -6.63 -8.04 15.55
N MET A 205 -6.61 -7.48 14.35
CA MET A 205 -6.64 -6.04 14.12
C MET A 205 -7.97 -5.63 13.48
N ASN A 206 -8.93 -5.22 14.32
CA ASN A 206 -10.25 -4.79 13.88
C ASN A 206 -10.47 -3.30 14.18
N GLY A 207 -9.88 -2.44 13.35
CA GLY A 207 -9.94 -1.00 13.56
C GLY A 207 -9.22 -0.58 14.83
N PHE A 208 -9.95 -0.03 15.82
CA PHE A 208 -9.38 0.38 17.11
C PHE A 208 -9.22 -0.81 18.08
N GLU A 209 -9.97 -1.89 17.86
CA GLU A 209 -9.93 -3.07 18.72
C GLU A 209 -8.80 -3.99 18.28
N ILE A 210 -7.74 -4.01 19.09
CA ILE A 210 -6.55 -4.84 18.85
C ILE A 210 -6.47 -5.85 19.99
N LYS A 211 -6.51 -7.15 19.65
CA LYS A 211 -6.52 -8.22 20.65
C LYS A 211 -5.49 -9.28 20.32
N ARG A 212 -4.82 -9.79 21.35
CA ARG A 212 -3.99 -10.98 21.21
C ARG A 212 -4.88 -12.21 21.09
N VAL A 213 -4.62 -13.01 20.08
CA VAL A 213 -5.40 -14.20 19.75
C VAL A 213 -4.47 -15.31 19.28
N LYS A 214 -4.98 -16.54 19.22
CA LYS A 214 -4.28 -17.61 18.53
C LYS A 214 -4.34 -17.37 17.03
N CYS A 215 -3.26 -17.70 16.32
CA CYS A 215 -3.18 -17.46 14.88
C CYS A 215 -4.19 -18.29 14.08
N ASP A 216 -4.55 -19.48 14.57
CA ASP A 216 -5.53 -20.39 13.97
C ASP A 216 -6.99 -20.09 14.38
N ASP A 217 -7.24 -19.06 15.21
CA ASP A 217 -8.59 -18.70 15.65
C ASP A 217 -9.39 -18.01 14.54
N SER A 218 -10.02 -18.80 13.67
CA SER A 218 -10.80 -18.33 12.51
C SER A 218 -12.05 -17.52 12.89
N THR A 219 -12.42 -17.47 14.17
CA THR A 219 -13.51 -16.61 14.65
C THR A 219 -13.11 -15.14 14.72
N LYS A 220 -11.82 -14.83 14.59
CA LYS A 220 -11.27 -13.47 14.71
C LYS A 220 -10.85 -12.94 13.34
N PRO A 221 -11.26 -11.71 12.98
CA PRO A 221 -10.87 -11.12 11.71
C PRO A 221 -9.40 -10.65 11.74
N SER A 222 -8.82 -10.49 10.56
CA SER A 222 -7.58 -9.71 10.33
C SER A 222 -6.46 -10.03 11.32
N ARG A 223 -6.10 -11.31 11.41
CA ARG A 223 -5.07 -11.81 12.33
C ARG A 223 -3.70 -11.65 11.71
N GLU A 224 -2.85 -10.85 12.32
CA GLU A 224 -1.48 -10.64 11.88
C GLU A 224 -0.51 -11.47 12.71
N LYS A 225 0.19 -12.41 12.06
CA LYS A 225 1.26 -13.21 12.68
C LYS A 225 2.60 -12.51 12.45
N PRO A 226 3.37 -12.14 13.49
CA PRO A 226 4.72 -11.65 13.29
C PRO A 226 5.61 -12.81 12.83
N VAL A 227 6.32 -12.62 11.71
CA VAL A 227 7.16 -13.65 11.09
C VAL A 227 8.62 -13.25 11.01
N ARG A 228 8.96 -11.95 11.02
CA ARG A 228 10.36 -11.51 11.02
C ARG A 228 10.52 -10.08 11.52
N LEU A 229 11.70 -9.78 12.05
CA LEU A 229 12.15 -8.44 12.37
C LEU A 229 13.25 -8.01 11.38
N ALA A 230 12.97 -7.00 10.55
CA ALA A 230 13.95 -6.41 9.66
C ALA A 230 14.53 -5.13 10.28
N LEU A 231 15.75 -5.22 10.81
CA LEU A 231 16.48 -4.09 11.38
C LEU A 231 17.11 -3.21 10.28
N ASN A 232 17.38 -1.95 10.62
CA ASN A 232 17.93 -0.92 9.73
C ASN A 232 17.10 -0.61 8.47
N SER A 233 15.86 -1.11 8.41
CA SER A 233 14.92 -0.90 7.31
C SER A 233 13.92 0.21 7.64
N THR A 234 13.45 0.90 6.61
CA THR A 234 12.43 1.96 6.72
C THR A 234 11.16 1.65 5.94
N SER A 235 11.11 0.49 5.27
CA SER A 235 10.06 0.15 4.32
C SER A 235 9.65 -1.31 4.45
N ILE A 236 8.36 -1.56 4.26
CA ILE A 236 7.78 -2.91 4.17
C ILE A 236 8.24 -3.68 2.92
N SER A 237 9.00 -3.07 2.01
CA SER A 237 9.55 -3.76 0.83
C SER A 237 10.41 -4.97 1.19
N SER A 238 10.99 -4.99 2.40
CA SER A 238 11.68 -6.17 2.90
C SER A 238 10.73 -7.29 3.29
N CYS A 239 9.42 -7.06 3.47
CA CYS A 239 8.44 -7.99 4.01
C CYS A 239 7.42 -8.43 2.95
N PRO A 240 7.62 -9.61 2.34
CA PRO A 240 6.79 -10.05 1.21
C PRO A 240 5.29 -10.21 1.49
N SER A 241 4.94 -10.60 2.72
CA SER A 241 3.56 -10.89 3.14
C SER A 241 2.87 -9.70 3.81
N GLY A 242 3.55 -8.55 3.90
CA GLY A 242 3.09 -7.39 4.66
C GLY A 242 3.88 -7.18 5.95
N GLY A 243 3.56 -6.08 6.64
CA GLY A 243 4.23 -5.72 7.88
C GLY A 243 3.95 -4.29 8.34
N TYR A 244 4.55 -3.94 9.47
CA TYR A 244 4.44 -2.67 10.16
C TYR A 244 5.81 -2.01 10.20
N ALA A 245 5.96 -0.88 9.51
CA ALA A 245 7.23 -0.18 9.38
C ALA A 245 7.34 0.97 10.37
N HIS A 246 8.51 1.07 11.00
CA HIS A 246 8.90 2.16 11.88
C HIS A 246 10.09 2.89 11.24
N PRO A 247 9.85 3.77 10.25
CA PRO A 247 10.91 4.39 9.45
C PRO A 247 11.82 5.36 10.22
N VAL A 248 11.33 5.96 11.31
CA VAL A 248 12.13 6.88 12.14
C VAL A 248 13.11 6.07 12.99
N ARG A 249 12.63 4.98 13.60
CA ARG A 249 13.44 4.08 14.43
C ARG A 249 14.15 2.97 13.65
N ARG A 250 13.93 2.91 12.34
CA ARG A 250 14.59 2.04 11.36
C ARG A 250 14.45 0.55 11.63
N PHE A 251 13.23 0.10 11.93
CA PHE A 251 12.92 -1.33 11.95
C PHE A 251 11.54 -1.60 11.32
N VAL A 252 11.33 -2.84 10.88
CA VAL A 252 10.06 -3.29 10.29
C VAL A 252 9.70 -4.65 10.87
N ILE A 253 8.46 -4.77 11.34
CA ILE A 253 7.87 -6.04 11.75
C ILE A 253 7.20 -6.65 10.53
N CYS A 254 7.80 -7.67 9.94
CA CYS A 254 7.15 -8.42 8.87
C CYS A 254 6.06 -9.31 9.49
N THR A 255 4.86 -9.25 8.90
CA THR A 255 3.72 -10.05 9.33
C THR A 255 3.18 -10.89 8.19
N GLN A 256 2.37 -11.88 8.55
CA GLN A 256 1.56 -12.64 7.63
C GLN A 256 0.12 -12.65 8.13
N THR A 257 -0.79 -12.17 7.29
CA THR A 257 -2.22 -12.26 7.55
C THR A 257 -2.67 -13.72 7.57
N GLN A 258 -3.36 -14.13 8.63
CA GLN A 258 -3.93 -15.46 8.78
C GLN A 258 -5.40 -15.44 8.32
N THR A 259 -5.72 -16.33 7.38
CA THR A 259 -7.07 -16.56 6.85
C THR A 259 -7.81 -17.60 7.68
#